data_AF-A0A966YEV2-F1
#
_entry.id   AF-A0A966YEV2-F1
#
_cell.length_a   1.000
_cell.length_b   1.000
_cell.length_c   1.000
_cell.angle_alpha   90.00
_cell.angle_beta   90.00
_cell.angle_gamma   90.00
#
_symmetry.space_group_name_H-M   'P 1'
#
loop_
_entity.id
_entity.type
_entity.pdbx_description
1 polymer ?
#
loop_
_entity_poly.entity_id
_entity_poly.type
_entity_poly.pdbx_seq_one_letter_code
_entity_poly.pdbx_strand_id
1 'polypeptide(L)' 'SREGLAEEQPAAYKDVDVVVDIVHRAGLSQKVARLRPLGVIKG' A
#
# COMPACT_ATOMS: atom_id res chain seq x y z
N SER A 1 16.41 -9.93 12.71
CA SER A 1 15.13 -10.51 12.21
C SER A 1 13.91 -10.09 13.04
N ARG A 2 13.98 -8.95 13.74
CA ARG A 2 12.81 -8.22 14.28
C ARG A 2 12.66 -6.83 13.65
N GLU A 3 13.71 -6.30 13.01
CA GLU A 3 13.67 -4.97 12.38
C GLU A 3 12.80 -4.92 11.11
N GLY A 4 12.85 -5.95 10.25
CA GLY A 4 12.06 -5.97 9.01
C GLY A 4 10.55 -5.98 9.22
N LEU A 5 10.06 -6.51 10.37
CA LEU A 5 8.64 -6.47 10.73
C LEU A 5 8.20 -5.08 11.22
N ALA A 6 9.12 -4.27 11.75
CA ALA A 6 8.84 -2.92 12.23
C ALA A 6 8.79 -1.91 11.08
N GLU A 7 9.64 -2.06 10.06
CA GLU A 7 9.61 -1.21 8.85
C GLU A 7 8.36 -1.40 7.99
N GLU A 8 7.68 -2.54 8.11
CA GLU A 8 6.49 -2.88 7.34
C GLU A 8 5.18 -2.69 8.13
N GLN A 9 5.24 -2.07 9.31
CA GLN A 9 4.03 -1.72 10.04
C GLN A 9 3.18 -0.77 9.18
N PRO A 10 1.86 -1.00 9.04
CA PRO A 10 0.96 -0.16 8.24
C PRO A 10 1.01 1.33 8.63
N ALA A 11 1.36 1.62 9.88
CA ALA A 11 1.52 2.97 10.40
C ALA A 11 2.79 3.70 9.91
N ALA A 12 3.80 2.96 9.40
CA ALA A 12 5.01 3.52 8.82
C ALA A 12 4.80 3.99 7.36
N TYR A 13 3.77 3.45 6.69
CA TYR A 13 3.40 3.86 5.34
C TYR A 13 2.25 4.87 5.40
N LYS A 14 2.34 5.89 4.54
CA LYS A 14 1.20 6.76 4.25
C LYS A 14 0.04 5.87 3.81
N ASP A 15 -1.18 6.24 4.17
CA ASP A 15 -2.38 5.54 3.69
C ASP A 15 -2.34 5.45 2.17
N VAL A 16 -2.14 4.23 1.66
CA VAL A 16 -2.01 3.95 0.23
C VAL A 16 -3.26 4.38 -0.52
N ASP A 17 -4.41 4.41 0.15
CA ASP A 17 -5.67 4.86 -0.44
C ASP A 17 -5.63 6.35 -0.76
N VAL A 18 -5.01 7.16 0.10
CA VAL A 18 -4.82 8.60 -0.12
C VAL A 18 -3.90 8.84 -1.31
N VAL A 19 -2.81 8.08 -1.42
CA VAL A 19 -1.87 8.21 -2.54
C VAL A 19 -2.55 7.86 -3.87
N VAL A 20 -3.25 6.73 -3.91
CA VAL A 20 -3.97 6.27 -5.10
C VAL A 20 -5.09 7.25 -5.48
N ASP A 21 -5.75 7.89 -4.51
CA ASP A 21 -6.77 8.91 -4.79
C ASP A 21 -6.18 10.19 -5.39
N ILE A 22 -5.05 10.68 -4.87
CA ILE A 22 -4.37 11.87 -5.40
C ILE A 22 -3.93 11.64 -6.85
N VAL A 23 -3.27 10.51 -7.14
CA VAL A 23 -2.77 10.20 -8.49
C VAL A 23 -3.93 10.06 -9.49
N HIS A 24 -5.05 9.49 -9.06
CA HIS A 24 -6.23 9.39 -9.89
C HIS A 24 -6.87 10.75 -10.18
N ARG A 25 -7.05 11.58 -9.16
CA ARG A 25 -7.61 12.94 -9.31
C ARG A 25 -6.69 13.85 -10.12
N ALA A 26 -5.39 13.66 -10.03
CA ALA A 26 -4.40 14.38 -10.83
C ALA A 26 -4.40 13.95 -12.32
N GLY A 27 -5.19 12.94 -12.70
CA GLY A 27 -5.23 12.43 -14.08
C GLY A 27 -3.97 11.66 -14.50
N LEU A 28 -3.10 11.31 -13.55
CA LEU A 28 -1.83 10.63 -13.81
C LEU A 28 -1.99 9.12 -13.96
N SER A 29 -3.06 8.53 -13.39
CA SER A 29 -3.39 7.12 -13.52
C SER A 29 -4.89 6.88 -13.33
N GLN A 30 -5.42 5.78 -13.89
CA GLN A 30 -6.81 5.37 -13.68
C GLN A 30 -6.88 4.27 -12.63
N LYS A 31 -7.84 4.38 -11.69
CA LYS A 31 -8.16 3.27 -10.77
C LYS A 31 -8.89 2.18 -11.55
N VAL A 32 -8.36 0.96 -11.52
CA VAL A 32 -8.93 -0.18 -12.24
C VAL A 32 -9.45 -1.25 -11.29
N ALA A 33 -8.64 -1.67 -10.32
CA ALA A 33 -9.02 -2.66 -9.32
C ALA A 33 -8.24 -2.47 -8.01
N ARG A 34 -8.83 -2.89 -6.89
CA ARG A 34 -8.16 -2.99 -5.58
C ARG A 34 -8.20 -4.43 -5.12
N LEU A 35 -7.03 -4.98 -4.78
CA LEU A 35 -6.90 -6.34 -4.28
C LEU A 35 -6.72 -6.35 -2.76
N ARG A 36 -7.25 -7.38 -2.10
CA ARG A 36 -7.06 -7.63 -0.67
C ARG A 36 -6.18 -8.87 -0.49
N PRO A 37 -5.01 -8.77 0.16
CA PRO A 37 -4.14 -9.93 0.36
C PRO A 37 -4.82 -10.95 1.29
N LEU A 38 -4.71 -12.24 0.93
CA LEU A 38 -5.24 -13.36 1.71
C LEU A 38 -4.16 -14.05 2.55
N GLY A 39 -2.91 -13.98 2.13
CA GLY A 39 -1.76 -14.53 2.85
C GLY A 39 -0.48 -13.91 2.32
N VAL A 40 0.49 -13.67 3.20
CA VAL A 40 1.80 -13.10 2.86
C VAL A 40 2.85 -14.10 3.30
N ILE A 41 3.54 -14.72 2.35
CA ILE A 41 4.69 -15.59 2.62
C ILE A 41 5.94 -14.76 2.36
N LYS A 42 6.81 -14.65 3.37
CA LYS A 42 8.11 -13.99 3.29
C LYS A 42 9.20 -14.99 3.67
N GLY A 43 10.29 -14.99 2.91
CA GLY A 43 11.52 -15.74 3.13
C GLY A 43 12.72 -14.81 3.12
#